data_AF-A0A2D9NN38-F1
#
_entry.id   AF-A0A2D9NN38-F1
#
_cell.length_a   1.000
_cell.length_b   1.000
_cell.length_c   1.000
_cell.angle_alpha   90.00
_cell.angle_beta   90.00
_cell.angle_gamma   90.00
#
_symmetry.space_group_name_H-M   'P 1'
#
loop_
_entity.id
_entity.type
_entity.pdbx_description
1 polymer ?
#
loop_
_entity_poly.entity_id
_entity_poly.type
_entity_poly.pdbx_seq_one_letter_code
_entity_poly.pdbx_strand_id
1 'polypeptide(L)'
;MDVSAARAVETIALDAAHAGKHLYVCGINEQVTASLEGLGVSELIPVPSRFETRVDALSAARDWIFENADSANGSGNSSAPA
;
A
#
# COMPACT_ATOMS: atom_id res chain seq x y z
N MET A 1 11.50 8.68 -14.46
CA MET A 1 11.54 9.16 -13.06
C MET A 1 12.98 9.16 -12.60
N ASP A 2 13.42 10.16 -11.84
CA ASP A 2 14.82 10.25 -11.39
C ASP A 2 15.12 9.31 -10.23
N VAL A 3 16.40 8.96 -10.06
CA VAL A 3 16.88 8.06 -8.99
C VAL A 3 16.47 8.54 -7.60
N SER A 4 16.57 9.86 -7.34
CA SER A 4 16.19 10.44 -6.05
C SER A 4 14.69 10.30 -5.75
N ALA A 5 13.84 10.46 -6.77
CA ALA A 5 12.39 10.28 -6.62
C ALA A 5 12.02 8.82 -6.38
N ALA A 6 12.66 7.88 -7.09
CA ALA A 6 12.45 6.46 -6.86
C ALA A 6 12.90 6.02 -5.45
N ARG A 7 14.03 6.55 -4.95
CA ARG A 7 14.49 6.32 -3.57
C ARG A 7 13.52 6.87 -2.52
N ALA A 8 12.89 8.01 -2.79
CA ALA A 8 11.85 8.54 -1.92
C ALA A 8 10.62 7.61 -1.90
N VAL A 9 10.19 7.11 -3.06
CA VAL A 9 9.08 6.13 -3.17
C VAL A 9 9.41 4.83 -2.45
N GLU A 10 10.63 4.32 -2.60
CA GLU A 10 11.14 3.13 -1.89
C GLU A 10 11.06 3.33 -0.37
N THR A 11 11.50 4.48 0.13
CA THR A 11 11.45 4.80 1.57
C THR A 11 10.02 4.80 2.08
N ILE A 12 9.09 5.44 1.35
CA ILE A 12 7.66 5.45 1.72
C ILE A 12 7.07 4.04 1.73
N ALA A 13 7.44 3.20 0.75
CA ALA A 13 6.93 1.84 0.65
C ALA A 13 7.47 0.94 1.79
N LEU A 14 8.75 1.08 2.15
CA LEU A 14 9.34 0.41 3.31
C LEU A 14 8.70 0.87 4.62
N ASP A 15 8.50 2.18 4.79
CA ASP A 15 7.85 2.73 5.98
C ASP A 15 6.40 2.25 6.11
N ALA A 16 5.67 2.16 5.00
CA ALA A 16 4.32 1.61 4.98
C ALA A 16 4.31 0.13 5.39
N ALA A 17 5.22 -0.69 4.82
CA ALA A 17 5.35 -2.10 5.15
C ALA A 17 5.68 -2.31 6.65
N HIS A 18 6.65 -1.55 7.18
CA HIS A 18 7.01 -1.61 8.60
C HIS A 18 5.89 -1.16 9.53
N ALA A 19 5.08 -0.19 9.12
CA ALA A 19 3.92 0.28 9.87
C ALA A 19 2.68 -0.62 9.72
N GLY A 20 2.75 -1.71 8.93
CA GLY A 20 1.61 -2.57 8.63
C GLY A 20 0.52 -1.84 7.82
N LYS A 21 0.88 -0.79 7.07
CA LYS A 21 -0.05 -0.01 6.24
C LYS A 21 -0.04 -0.54 4.82
N HIS A 22 -1.23 -0.62 4.22
CA HIS A 22 -1.36 -0.92 2.80
C HIS A 22 -1.13 0.33 1.95
N LEU A 23 -0.18 0.24 1.02
CA LEU A 23 0.11 1.26 0.03
C LEU A 23 -0.58 0.91 -1.29
N TYR A 24 -1.26 1.89 -1.89
CA TYR A 24 -1.90 1.78 -3.20
C TYR A 24 -1.43 2.90 -4.10
N VAL A 25 -1.26 2.62 -5.39
CA VAL A 25 -0.73 3.59 -6.36
C VAL A 25 -1.59 3.59 -7.61
N CYS A 26 -1.87 4.78 -8.15
CA CYS A 26 -2.69 4.92 -9.36
C CYS A 26 -2.05 5.83 -10.40
N GLY A 27 -2.38 5.61 -11.68
CA GLY A 27 -2.00 6.52 -12.77
C GLY A 27 -0.50 6.52 -13.09
N ILE A 28 0.20 5.43 -12.79
CA ILE A 28 1.60 5.27 -13.18
C ILE A 28 1.65 4.97 -14.69
N ASN A 29 2.35 5.80 -15.44
CA ASN A 29 2.59 5.54 -16.87
C ASN A 29 3.65 4.43 -17.07
N GLU A 30 3.73 3.87 -18.27
CA GLU A 30 4.67 2.79 -18.58
C GLU A 30 6.13 3.18 -18.34
N GLN A 31 6.51 4.43 -18.63
CA GLN A 31 7.88 4.91 -18.46
C GLN A 31 8.30 5.01 -16.99
N VAL A 32 7.38 5.41 -16.11
CA VAL A 32 7.59 5.45 -14.65
C VAL A 32 7.59 4.04 -14.09
N THR A 33 6.75 3.14 -14.62
CA THR A 33 6.74 1.71 -14.26
C THR A 33 8.09 1.06 -14.55
N ALA A 34 8.61 1.24 -15.77
CA ALA A 34 9.93 0.75 -16.16
C ALA A 34 11.05 1.36 -15.30
N SER A 35 10.92 2.64 -14.92
CA SER A 35 11.88 3.29 -14.00
C SER A 35 11.86 2.65 -12.61
N LEU A 36 10.68 2.34 -12.06
CA LEU A 36 10.52 1.69 -10.75
C LEU A 36 11.08 0.27 -10.77
N GLU A 37 10.82 -0.48 -11.84
CA GLU A 37 11.32 -1.85 -12.03
C GLU A 37 12.84 -1.88 -12.18
N GLY A 38 13.41 -1.02 -13.03
CA GLY A 38 14.84 -0.92 -13.22
C GLY A 38 15.62 -0.49 -11.96
N LEU A 39 14.94 0.13 -11.00
CA LEU A 39 15.52 0.56 -9.72
C LEU A 39 15.22 -0.38 -8.56
N GLY A 40 14.56 -1.52 -8.80
CA GLY A 40 14.27 -2.54 -7.79
C GLY A 40 13.15 -2.20 -6.81
N VAL A 41 12.37 -1.15 -7.08
CA VAL A 41 11.25 -0.70 -6.21
C VAL A 41 9.99 -1.52 -6.45
N SER A 42 9.96 -2.35 -7.51
CA SER A 42 8.78 -3.13 -7.91
C SER A 42 8.33 -4.14 -6.87
N GLU A 43 9.25 -4.71 -6.08
CA GLU A 43 8.95 -5.69 -5.03
C GLU A 43 8.19 -5.06 -3.85
N LEU A 44 8.41 -3.77 -3.61
CA LEU A 44 7.76 -3.01 -2.55
C LEU A 44 6.36 -2.52 -2.94
N ILE A 45 6.07 -2.48 -4.24
CA ILE A 45 4.78 -2.05 -4.80
C ILE A 45 4.28 -3.15 -5.74
N PRO A 46 3.67 -4.21 -5.19
CA PRO A 46 3.22 -5.34 -5.98
C PRO A 46 2.12 -4.91 -6.97
N VAL A 47 2.06 -5.59 -8.12
CA VAL A 47 1.07 -5.36 -9.19
C VAL A 47 -0.37 -5.24 -8.69
N PRO A 48 -0.88 -6.09 -7.76
CA PRO A 48 -2.25 -5.94 -7.23
C PRO A 48 -2.52 -4.62 -6.50
N SER A 49 -1.49 -3.90 -6.06
CA SER A 49 -1.63 -2.58 -5.42
C SER A 49 -1.54 -1.41 -6.41
N ARG A 50 -1.43 -1.70 -7.72
CA ARG A 50 -1.34 -0.71 -8.80
C ARG A 50 -2.67 -0.64 -9.55
N PHE A 51 -3.19 0.56 -9.70
CA PHE A 51 -4.46 0.83 -10.37
C PHE A 51 -4.30 1.82 -11.50
N GLU A 52 -5.19 1.75 -12.48
CA GLU A 52 -5.22 2.72 -13.57
C GLU A 52 -5.80 4.06 -13.08
N THR A 53 -6.95 4.00 -12.40
CA THR A 53 -7.65 5.21 -11.95
C THR A 53 -7.57 5.40 -10.44
N ARG A 54 -7.73 6.66 -10.02
CA ARG A 54 -7.82 7.02 -8.59
C ARG A 54 -9.05 6.38 -7.92
N VAL A 55 -10.15 6.24 -8.66
CA VAL A 55 -11.40 5.68 -8.13
C VAL A 55 -11.21 4.20 -7.79
N ASP A 56 -10.49 3.45 -8.63
CA ASP A 56 -10.22 2.03 -8.39
C ASP A 56 -9.33 1.83 -7.17
N ALA A 57 -8.26 2.64 -7.05
CA ALA A 57 -7.35 2.59 -5.89
C ALA A 57 -8.08 2.90 -4.58
N LEU A 58 -8.97 3.90 -4.58
CA LEU A 58 -9.76 4.26 -3.41
C LEU A 58 -10.81 3.19 -3.08
N SER A 59 -11.40 2.56 -4.10
CA SER A 59 -12.37 1.48 -3.90
C SER A 59 -11.70 0.24 -3.29
N ALA A 60 -10.54 -0.17 -3.81
CA ALA A 60 -9.76 -1.26 -3.24
C ALA A 60 -9.30 -0.96 -1.81
N ALA A 61 -8.87 0.27 -1.53
CA ALA A 61 -8.51 0.69 -0.18
C ALA A 61 -9.73 0.65 0.76
N ARG A 62 -10.89 1.10 0.29
CA ARG A 62 -12.15 1.04 1.05
C ARG A 62 -12.51 -0.41 1.37
N ASP A 63 -12.50 -1.29 0.38
CA ASP A 63 -12.88 -2.69 0.55
C ASP A 63 -11.94 -3.40 1.51
N TRP A 64 -10.63 -3.17 1.38
CA TRP A 64 -9.64 -3.68 2.34
C TRP A 64 -9.91 -3.19 3.75
N ILE A 65 -10.24 -1.90 3.94
CA ILE A 65 -10.59 -1.36 5.26
C ILE A 65 -11.83 -2.08 5.81
N PHE A 66 -12.89 -2.29 5.02
CA PHE A 66 -14.09 -2.96 5.53
C PHE A 66 -13.86 -4.44 5.85
N GLU A 67 -13.08 -5.15 5.03
CA GLU A 67 -12.70 -6.56 5.28
C GLU A 67 -11.79 -6.71 6.50
N ASN A 68 -10.92 -5.73 6.77
CA ASN A 68 -9.96 -5.77 7.89
C ASN A 68 -10.43 -5.00 9.14
N ALA A 69 -11.45 -4.14 9.04
CA ALA A 69 -12.02 -3.40 10.17
C ALA A 69 -12.69 -4.34 11.18
N ASP A 70 -13.27 -5.45 10.73
CA ASP A 70 -13.80 -6.50 11.62
C ASP A 70 -12.68 -7.17 12.43
N SER A 71 -11.45 -7.21 11.91
CA SER A 71 -10.29 -7.78 12.62
C SER A 71 -9.67 -6.80 13.64
N ALA A 72 -9.81 -5.49 13.43
CA ALA A 72 -9.25 -4.46 14.31
C ALA A 72 -10.11 -4.15 15.55
N ASN A 73 -11.41 -4.49 15.53
CA ASN A 73 -12.35 -4.13 16.59
C ASN A 73 -12.63 -5.27 17.61
N GLY A 74 -11.95 -6.42 17.50
CA GLY A 74 -12.23 -7.63 18.29
C GLY A 74 -11.45 -7.80 19.61
N SER A 75 -10.52 -6.91 19.96
CA SER A 75 -9.69 -7.05 21.18
C SER A 75 -10.00 -5.95 22.19
N GLY A 76 -11.16 -6.05 22.84
CA GLY A 76 -11.58 -5.03 23.80
C GLY A 76 -12.89 -5.32 24.53
N ASN A 77 -13.10 -6.55 25.01
CA ASN A 77 -13.78 -6.84 26.29
C ASN A 77 -14.12 -8.33 26.44
N SER A 78 -13.46 -9.02 27.37
CA SER A 78 -14.12 -10.05 28.18
C SER A 78 -13.34 -10.29 29.48
N SER A 79 -13.85 -9.66 30.54
CA SER A 79 -14.03 -10.23 31.89
C SER A 79 -12.80 -10.56 32.73
N ALA A 80 -12.54 -9.70 33.72
CA ALA A 80 -11.83 -10.05 34.94
C ALA A 80 -12.69 -11.01 35.79
N PRO A 81 -12.18 -12.17 36.24
CA PRO A 81 -12.83 -12.94 37.30
C PRO A 81 -12.39 -12.44 38.68
N ALA A 82 -13.36 -12.44 39.59
CA ALA A 82 -13.28 -12.08 41.00
C ALA A 82 -12.52 -13.11 41.85
#